data_AF-A0A923EG74-F1
#
_entry.id   AF-A0A923EG74-F1
#
_cell.length_a   1.000
_cell.length_b   1.000
_cell.length_c   1.000
_cell.angle_alpha   90.00
_cell.angle_beta   90.00
_cell.angle_gamma   90.00
#
_symmetry.space_group_name_H-M   'P 1'
#
loop_
_entity.id
_entity.type
_entity.pdbx_description
1 polymer ?
#
loop_
_entity_poly.entity_id
_entity_poly.type
_entity_poly.pdbx_seq_one_letter_code
_entity_poly.pdbx_strand_id
1 'polypeptide(L)' 'MDKMKPAQSITLRIVNDLGLHARSAAKLAKLAGEASGGVWILKNGNTADATSMLDLIRSGFGE' A
#
# COMPACT_ATOMS: atom_id res chain seq x y z
N MET A 1 2.30 -7.72 -27.86
CA MET A 1 2.32 -6.35 -27.31
C MET A 1 1.26 -6.26 -26.24
N ASP A 2 1.67 -6.58 -25.03
CA ASP A 2 0.84 -6.64 -23.84
C ASP A 2 0.21 -5.29 -23.56
N LYS A 3 -1.12 -5.27 -23.57
CA LYS A 3 -1.91 -4.08 -23.26
C LYS A 3 -1.63 -3.68 -21.82
N MET A 4 -0.90 -2.58 -21.64
CA MET A 4 -0.72 -1.91 -20.37
C MET A 4 -2.10 -1.62 -19.77
N LYS A 5 -2.48 -2.39 -18.74
CA LYS A 5 -3.77 -2.22 -18.07
C LYS A 5 -3.82 -0.81 -17.48
N PRO A 6 -4.95 -0.09 -17.60
CA PRO A 6 -5.07 1.24 -17.03
C PRO A 6 -4.87 1.17 -15.51
N ALA A 7 -4.18 2.17 -14.96
CA ALA A 7 -4.03 2.28 -13.51
C ALA A 7 -5.41 2.39 -12.87
N GLN A 8 -5.68 1.56 -11.86
CA GLN A 8 -6.91 1.58 -11.09
C GLN A 8 -6.63 2.11 -9.69
N SER A 9 -7.52 2.93 -9.16
CA SER A 9 -7.42 3.47 -7.81
C SER A 9 -8.75 3.29 -7.06
N ILE A 10 -8.65 2.99 -5.78
CA ILE A 10 -9.78 2.89 -4.86
C ILE A 10 -9.40 3.51 -3.52
N THR A 11 -10.35 4.20 -2.88
CA THR A 11 -10.19 4.74 -1.54
C THR A 11 -10.81 3.79 -0.53
N LEU A 12 -10.03 3.42 0.49
CA LEU A 12 -10.45 2.50 1.54
C LEU A 12 -10.24 3.14 2.92
N ARG A 13 -11.04 2.72 3.90
CA ARG A 13 -10.87 3.11 5.31
C ARG A 13 -10.07 2.04 6.03
N ILE A 14 -8.99 2.43 6.71
CA ILE A 14 -8.29 1.56 7.65
C ILE A 14 -9.19 1.41 8.88
N VAL A 15 -9.60 0.17 9.16
CA VAL A 15 -10.48 -0.16 10.30
C VAL A 15 -9.71 -0.51 11.57
N ASN A 16 -8.40 -0.71 11.45
CA ASN A 16 -7.57 -0.96 12.61
C ASN A 16 -7.41 0.34 13.40
N ASP A 17 -7.73 0.30 14.69
CA ASP A 17 -7.79 1.46 15.58
C ASP A 17 -6.45 2.17 15.69
N LEU A 18 -5.39 1.37 15.71
CA LEU A 18 -4.03 1.86 15.75
C LEU A 18 -3.50 2.23 14.33
N GLY A 19 -4.16 1.80 13.24
CA GLY A 19 -3.73 2.07 11.86
C GLY A 19 -2.94 0.92 11.18
N LEU A 20 -2.13 1.24 10.18
CA LEU A 20 -1.36 0.26 9.38
C LEU A 20 0.01 -0.06 10.03
N HIS A 21 0.04 -0.74 11.17
CA HIS A 21 1.32 -1.14 11.83
C HIS A 21 2.11 -2.17 11.05
N ALA A 22 3.34 -2.40 11.53
CA ALA A 22 4.26 -3.42 11.07
C ALA A 22 3.61 -4.75 10.67
N ARG A 23 2.75 -5.37 11.50
CA ARG A 23 2.16 -6.68 11.16
C ARG A 23 1.18 -6.63 9.99
N SER A 24 0.33 -5.60 9.92
CA SER A 24 -0.61 -5.39 8.80
C SER A 24 0.11 -4.89 7.54
N ALA A 25 1.10 -4.01 7.70
CA ALA A 25 1.95 -3.52 6.63
C ALA A 25 2.76 -4.66 6.00
N ALA A 26 3.31 -5.59 6.79
CA ALA A 26 4.01 -6.77 6.28
C ALA A 26 3.12 -7.66 5.41
N LYS A 27 1.87 -7.89 5.84
CA LYS A 27 0.90 -8.68 5.05
C LYS A 27 0.55 -7.98 3.74
N LEU A 28 0.34 -6.67 3.79
CA LEU A 28 0.05 -5.86 2.61
C LEU A 28 1.22 -5.84 1.64
N ALA A 29 2.44 -5.65 2.13
CA ALA A 29 3.66 -5.68 1.35
C ALA A 29 3.89 -7.02 0.65
N LYS A 30 3.67 -8.12 1.37
CA LYS A 30 3.72 -9.45 0.78
C LYS A 30 2.70 -9.59 -0.36
N LEU A 31 1.44 -9.20 -0.14
CA LEU A 31 0.39 -9.30 -1.14
C LEU A 31 0.65 -8.39 -2.35
N ALA A 32 1.13 -7.17 -2.12
CA ALA A 32 1.48 -6.22 -3.17
C ALA A 32 2.64 -6.75 -4.03
N GLY A 33 3.61 -7.45 -3.45
CA GLY A 33 4.70 -8.10 -4.18
C GLY A 33 4.27 -9.27 -5.06
N GLU A 34 3.08 -9.85 -4.82
CA GLU A 34 2.48 -10.90 -5.67
C GLU A 34 1.72 -10.32 -6.88
N ALA A 35 1.49 -8.99 -6.90
CA ALA A 35 0.81 -8.35 -8.02
C ALA A 35 1.71 -8.24 -9.26
N SER A 36 1.14 -8.41 -10.45
CA SER A 36 1.89 -8.30 -11.72
C SER A 36 2.24 -6.85 -12.11
N GLY A 37 1.80 -5.86 -11.35
CA GLY A 37 2.05 -4.43 -11.59
C GLY A 37 2.41 -3.73 -10.29
N GLY A 38 2.92 -2.50 -10.40
CA GLY A 38 3.23 -1.70 -9.22
C GLY A 38 1.97 -1.36 -8.42
N VAL A 39 2.11 -1.33 -7.11
CA VAL A 39 1.03 -1.01 -6.17
C VAL A 39 1.51 0.12 -5.27
N TRP A 40 0.71 1.18 -5.17
CA TRP A 40 1.03 2.38 -4.39
C TRP A 40 -0.11 2.70 -3.43
N ILE A 41 0.24 3.25 -2.27
CA ILE A 41 -0.75 3.73 -1.29
C ILE A 41 -0.61 5.24 -1.15
N LEU A 42 -1.74 5.93 -1.20
CA LEU A 42 -1.82 7.38 -1.00
C LEU A 42 -2.59 7.68 0.30
N LYS A 43 -2.01 8.52 1.17
CA LYS A 43 -2.69 9.11 2.35
C LYS A 43 -2.18 10.52 2.55
N ASN A 44 -3.10 11.48 2.68
CA ASN A 44 -2.78 12.88 2.99
C ASN A 44 -1.69 13.51 2.10
N GLY A 45 -1.67 13.16 0.80
CA GLY A 45 -0.67 13.66 -0.16
C GLY A 45 0.67 12.91 -0.16
N ASN A 46 0.88 11.96 0.76
CA ASN A 46 2.04 11.07 0.75
C ASN A 46 1.72 9.80 -0.04
N THR A 47 2.65 9.42 -0.91
CA THR A 47 2.62 8.16 -1.66
C THR A 47 3.71 7.25 -1.15
N ALA A 48 3.35 6.00 -0.82
CA ALA A 48 4.30 4.96 -0.46
C ALA A 48 4.21 3.78 -1.42
N ASP A 49 5.33 3.12 -1.62
CA ASP A 49 5.37 1.85 -2.34
C ASP A 49 4.76 0.76 -1.48
N ALA A 50 3.70 0.11 -1.97
CA ALA A 50 2.97 -0.86 -1.18
C ALA A 50 3.75 -2.16 -0.97
N THR A 51 4.77 -2.46 -1.79
CA THR A 51 5.62 -3.66 -1.67
C THR A 51 6.70 -3.52 -0.59
N SER A 52 6.98 -2.29 -0.15
CA SER A 52 7.97 -2.01 0.89
C SER A 52 7.31 -1.78 2.24
N MET A 53 7.39 -2.78 3.12
CA MET A 53 6.90 -2.68 4.50
C MET A 53 7.51 -1.49 5.25
N LEU A 54 8.80 -1.20 5.04
CA LEU A 54 9.50 -0.06 5.65
C LEU A 54 8.87 1.27 5.25
N ASP A 55 8.52 1.40 3.98
CA ASP A 55 7.96 2.62 3.40
C ASP A 55 6.54 2.88 3.92
N LEU A 56 5.74 1.82 4.05
CA LEU A 56 4.41 1.85 4.66
C LEU A 56 4.42 2.28 6.13
N ILE A 57 5.41 1.87 6.91
CA ILE A 57 5.53 2.25 8.33
C ILE A 57 6.01 3.70 8.44
N ARG A 58 7.07 4.07 7.71
CA ARG A 58 7.68 5.41 7.80
C ARG A 58 6.72 6.52 7.34
N SER A 59 5.88 6.24 6.36
CA SER A 59 4.99 7.24 5.77
C SER A 59 3.81 7.66 6.65
N GLY A 60 3.72 7.16 7.90
CA GLY A 60 2.69 7.59 8.85
C GLY A 60 1.31 7.00 8.56
N PHE A 61 1.25 5.85 7.87
CA PHE A 61 -0.01 5.09 7.74
C PHE A 61 -0.40 4.38 9.04
N GLY A 62 0.49 4.34 10.03
CA GLY A 62 0.35 3.68 11.33
C GLY A 62 -0.16 4.54 12.48
N GLU A 63 -0.76 5.70 12.19
CA GLU A 63 -1.46 6.57 13.14
C GLU A 63 -2.84 6.96 12.57
#